data_AF-A0A916B0W5-F1
#
_entry.id   AF-A0A916B0W5-F1
#
_cell.length_a   1.000
_cell.length_b   1.000
_cell.length_c   1.000
_cell.angle_alpha   90.00
_cell.angle_beta   90.00
_cell.angle_gamma   90.00
#
_symmetry.space_group_name_H-M   'P 1'
#
loop_
_entity.id
_entity.type
_entity.pdbx_description
1 polymer ?
#
loop_
_entity_poly.entity_id
_entity_poly.type
_entity_poly.pdbx_seq_one_letter_code
_entity_poly.pdbx_strand_id
1 'polypeptide(L)' 'MESLAANSKTKRCPECGVYIPIDATRCPDCKKRVGPADKHGVGRKAVNYRAYAEMALAFAVLGLFVWWFFLKG' A
#
# COMPACT_ATOMS: atom_id res chain seq x y z
N MET A 1 4.21 36.76 9.38
CA MET A 1 5.51 36.49 10.01
C MET A 1 5.18 35.56 11.18
N GLU A 2 5.50 34.28 11.27
CA GLU A 2 6.35 33.33 10.52
C GLU A 2 5.72 31.93 10.75
N SER A 3 5.38 31.14 9.72
CA SER A 3 6.21 29.99 9.31
C SER A 3 7.22 29.54 10.38
N LEU A 4 6.92 28.47 11.15
CA LEU A 4 7.85 27.40 11.55
C LEU A 4 7.25 26.46 12.62
N ALA A 5 7.28 25.16 12.31
CA ALA A 5 7.66 24.09 13.24
C ALA A 5 6.84 23.86 14.54
N ALA A 6 5.96 22.86 14.51
CA ALA A 6 5.66 22.07 15.71
C ALA A 6 5.50 20.55 15.47
N ASN A 7 6.06 20.01 14.39
CA ASN A 7 6.75 18.72 14.46
C ASN A 7 7.63 18.53 13.23
N SER A 8 8.92 18.35 13.45
CA SER A 8 9.93 17.85 12.51
C SER A 8 9.66 16.39 12.11
N LYS A 9 8.42 16.07 11.75
CA LYS A 9 7.98 14.79 11.22
C LYS A 9 7.36 15.06 9.85
N THR A 10 8.21 15.22 8.85
CA THR A 10 7.83 14.94 7.47
C THR A 10 8.13 13.47 7.20
N LYS A 11 7.23 12.81 6.48
CA LYS A 11 7.44 11.44 6.02
C LYS A 11 7.61 11.42 4.52
N ARG A 12 8.40 10.46 4.04
CA ARG A 12 8.59 10.23 2.61
C ARG A 12 7.44 9.40 2.06
N CYS A 13 6.87 9.81 0.93
CA CYS A 13 5.89 9.02 0.22
C CYS A 13 6.53 7.71 -0.28
N PRO A 14 5.95 6.53 0.01
CA PRO A 14 6.46 5.26 -0.52
C PRO A 14 6.22 5.08 -2.03
N GLU A 15 5.36 5.90 -2.63
CA GLU A 15 4.97 5.76 -4.04
C GLU A 15 5.75 6.70 -4.95
N CYS A 16 5.84 7.99 -4.63
CA CYS A 16 6.55 8.98 -5.45
C CYS A 16 7.81 9.56 -4.79
N GLY A 17 8.09 9.25 -3.53
CA GLY A 17 9.30 9.72 -2.84
C GLY A 17 9.26 11.18 -2.35
N VAL A 18 8.17 11.92 -2.55
CA VAL A 18 8.03 13.30 -2.06
C VAL A 18 7.86 13.38 -0.54
N TYR A 19 8.33 14.45 0.08
CA TYR A 19 8.15 14.71 1.51
C TYR A 19 6.78 15.32 1.79
N ILE A 20 6.06 14.74 2.73
CA ILE A 20 4.68 15.09 3.06
C ILE A 20 4.57 15.20 4.59
N PRO A 21 3.68 16.01 5.17
CA PRO A 21 3.41 16.01 6.61
C PRO A 21 3.11 14.61 7.17
N ILE A 22 3.58 14.33 8.39
CA ILE A 22 3.40 13.03 9.08
C ILE A 22 1.94 12.60 9.18
N ASP A 23 1.03 13.55 9.38
CA ASP A 23 -0.41 13.32 9.54
C ASP A 23 -1.16 13.22 8.21
N ALA A 24 -0.51 13.51 7.08
CA ALA A 24 -1.17 13.40 5.80
C ALA A 24 -1.49 11.94 5.47
N THR A 25 -2.76 11.65 5.23
CA THR A 25 -3.23 10.32 4.82
C THR A 25 -3.21 10.15 3.29
N ARG A 26 -3.00 11.25 2.55
CA ARG A 26 -2.98 11.28 1.09
C ARG A 26 -1.83 12.15 0.60
N CYS A 27 -1.08 11.66 -0.38
CA CYS A 27 -0.06 12.46 -1.02
C CYS A 27 -0.71 13.50 -1.96
N PRO A 28 -0.33 14.78 -1.91
CA PRO A 28 -0.88 15.80 -2.81
C PRO A 28 -0.42 15.61 -4.27
N ASP A 29 0.75 15.00 -4.46
CA ASP A 29 1.38 14.83 -5.76
C ASP A 29 0.86 13.58 -6.50
N CYS A 30 1.07 12.39 -5.93
CA CYS A 30 0.64 11.13 -6.55
C CYS A 30 -0.81 10.73 -6.23
N LYS A 31 -1.50 11.47 -5.34
CA LYS A 31 -2.90 11.24 -4.92
C LYS A 31 -3.19 9.87 -4.30
N LYS A 32 -2.18 9.03 -4.07
CA LYS A 32 -2.32 7.73 -3.41
C LYS A 32 -2.43 7.87 -1.90
N ARG A 33 -3.06 6.88 -1.27
CA ARG A 33 -3.16 6.80 0.19
C ARG A 33 -1.81 6.41 0.78
N VAL A 34 -1.41 7.14 1.81
CA VAL A 34 -0.16 6.92 2.54
C VAL A 34 -0.48 6.72 4.01
N GLY A 35 0.03 5.64 4.58
CA GLY A 35 -0.15 5.32 6.00
C GLY A 35 0.75 6.16 6.93
N PRO A 36 0.72 5.88 8.24
CA PRO A 36 1.64 6.49 9.20
C PRO A 36 3.11 6.25 8.82
N ALA A 37 4.02 7.11 9.29
CA ALA A 37 5.45 6.90 9.05
C ALA A 37 5.95 5.70 9.84
N ASP A 38 6.77 4.90 9.17
CA ASP A 38 7.52 3.81 9.76
C ASP A 38 8.80 4.35 10.43
N LYS A 39 9.56 3.49 11.13
CA LYS A 39 10.74 3.91 11.92
C LYS A 39 11.84 4.58 11.07
N HIS A 40 11.81 4.35 9.77
CA HIS A 40 12.73 4.92 8.77
C HIS A 40 12.23 6.26 8.18
N GLY A 41 11.14 6.84 8.68
CA GLY A 41 10.59 8.10 8.16
C GLY A 41 9.86 7.95 6.82
N VAL A 42 9.53 6.73 6.41
CA VAL A 42 8.78 6.43 5.17
C VAL A 42 7.34 6.09 5.52
N GLY A 43 6.35 6.65 4.80
CA GLY A 43 4.94 6.30 5.00
C GLY A 43 4.65 4.84 4.60
N ARG A 44 3.78 4.14 5.33
CA ARG A 44 3.35 2.79 4.93
C ARG A 44 2.59 2.82 3.60
N LYS A 45 2.90 1.85 2.73
CA LYS A 45 2.20 1.61 1.46
C LYS A 45 0.82 0.99 1.73
N ALA A 46 -0.21 1.48 1.04
CA ALA A 46 -1.53 0.87 1.11
C ALA A 46 -1.50 -0.51 0.44
N VAL A 47 -2.04 -1.53 1.12
CA VAL A 47 -2.14 -2.88 0.56
C VAL A 47 -3.03 -2.82 -0.69
N ASN A 48 -2.51 -3.29 -1.81
CA ASN A 48 -3.27 -3.37 -3.06
C ASN A 48 -4.13 -4.62 -3.04
N TYR A 49 -5.31 -4.53 -2.43
CA TYR A 49 -6.25 -5.66 -2.33
C TYR A 49 -6.63 -6.26 -3.69
N ARG A 50 -6.63 -5.46 -4.77
CA ARG A 50 -6.90 -5.94 -6.14
C ARG A 50 -5.92 -7.03 -6.58
N ALA A 51 -4.62 -6.79 -6.46
CA ALA A 51 -3.60 -7.76 -6.88
C ALA A 51 -3.69 -9.06 -6.07
N TYR A 52 -4.01 -8.95 -4.78
CA TYR A 52 -4.17 -10.13 -3.92
C TYR A 52 -5.44 -10.93 -4.27
N ALA A 53 -6.52 -10.26 -4.67
CA ALA A 53 -7.75 -10.92 -5.12
C ALA A 53 -7.53 -11.70 -6.42
N GLU A 54 -6.80 -11.13 -7.38
CA GLU A 54 -6.45 -11.82 -8.63
C GLU A 54 -5.59 -13.06 -8.37
N MET A 55 -4.59 -12.92 -7.49
CA MET A 55 -3.77 -14.06 -7.06
C MET A 55 -4.62 -15.15 -6.41
N ALA A 56 -5.49 -14.80 -5.46
CA ALA A 56 -6.36 -15.75 -4.78
C ALA A 56 -7.32 -16.46 -5.76
N LEU A 57 -7.86 -15.73 -6.73
CA LEU A 57 -8.73 -16.28 -7.77
C LEU A 57 -7.97 -17.27 -8.66
N ALA A 58 -6.76 -16.93 -9.09
CA ALA A 58 -5.93 -17.83 -9.90
C ALA A 58 -5.64 -19.15 -9.17
N PHE A 59 -5.28 -19.08 -7.88
CA PHE A 59 -5.08 -20.28 -7.06
C PHE A 59 -6.36 -21.09 -6.84
N ALA A 60 -7.50 -20.42 -6.64
CA ALA A 60 -8.79 -21.10 -6.49
C ALA A 60 -9.19 -21.85 -7.76
N VAL A 61 -9.04 -21.21 -8.94
CA VAL A 61 -9.33 -21.84 -10.24
C VAL A 61 -8.38 -23.01 -10.50
N LEU A 62 -7.08 -22.83 -10.24
CA LEU A 62 -6.09 -23.91 -10.37
C LEU A 62 -6.42 -25.09 -9.44
N GLY A 63 -6.74 -24.81 -8.17
CA GLY A 63 -7.09 -25.84 -7.19
C GLY A 63 -8.35 -26.61 -7.57
N LEU A 64 -9.38 -25.92 -8.03
CA LEU A 64 -10.59 -26.55 -8.55
C LEU A 64 -10.30 -27.38 -9.81
N PHE A 65 -9.46 -26.88 -10.71
CA PHE A 65 -9.07 -27.59 -11.92
C PHE A 65 -8.32 -28.89 -11.60
N VAL A 66 -7.30 -28.83 -10.73
CA VAL A 66 -6.53 -30.01 -10.30
C VAL A 66 -7.42 -31.00 -9.55
N TRP A 67 -8.28 -30.52 -8.64
CA TRP A 67 -9.22 -31.37 -7.91
C TRP A 67 -10.17 -32.08 -8.89
N TRP A 68 -10.78 -31.33 -9.81
CA TRP A 68 -11.72 -31.90 -10.78
C TRP A 68 -11.05 -32.91 -11.71
N PHE A 69 -9.83 -32.63 -12.15
CA PHE A 69 -9.11 -33.49 -13.09
C PHE A 69 -8.54 -34.76 -12.43
N PHE A 70 -7.98 -34.66 -11.21
CA PHE A 70 -7.25 -35.77 -10.59
C PHE A 70 -8.03 -36.60 -9.58
N LEU A 71 -9.07 -36.06 -8.92
CA LEU A 71 -9.83 -36.80 -7.89
C LEU A 71 -11.27 -37.13 -8.32
N LYS A 72 -11.72 -36.62 -9.47
CA LYS A 72 -13.05 -36.91 -10.04
C LYS A 72 -12.97 -37.67 -11.38
N GLY A 73 -11.79 -38.16 -11.75
CA GLY A 73 -11.54 -39.17 -12.79
C GLY A 73 -11.05 -40.45 -12.14
#